data_AF-A0A354D585-F1
#
_entry.id   AF-A0A354D585-F1
#
_cell.length_a   1.000
_cell.length_b   1.000
_cell.length_c   1.000
_cell.angle_alpha   90.00
_cell.angle_beta   90.00
_cell.angle_gamma   90.00
#
_symmetry.space_group_name_H-M   'P 1'
#
loop_
_entity.id
_entity.type
_entity.pdbx_description
1 polymer ?
#
loop_
_entity_poly.entity_id
_entity_poly.type
_entity_poly.pdbx_seq_one_letter_code
_entity_poly.pdbx_strand_id
1 'polypeptide(L)'
;FLETFFKLYPTATEKELAYYVKDGVLAPVSGDYVFSELVNPVFTKDGDNLKVSVSVKYLDNKSKMTQISQYELMLHKDDNWKIVE
;
A
#
# COMPACT_ATOMS: atom_id res chain seq x y z
N PHE A 1 -6.21 5.38 5.79
CA PHE A 1 -6.16 4.05 5.14
C PHE A 1 -4.76 3.78 4.57
N LEU A 2 -4.33 4.46 3.49
CA LEU A 2 -3.05 4.14 2.81
C LEU A 2 -1.82 4.18 3.73
N GLU A 3 -1.66 5.21 4.57
CA GLU A 3 -0.53 5.24 5.52
C GLU A 3 -0.55 4.07 6.50
N THR A 4 -1.72 3.72 7.04
CA THR A 4 -1.89 2.57 7.93
C THR A 4 -1.53 1.27 7.21
N PHE A 5 -2.03 1.10 5.99
CA PHE A 5 -1.73 -0.05 5.16
C PHE A 5 -0.23 -0.16 4.88
N PHE A 6 0.40 0.89 4.36
CA PHE A 6 1.81 0.86 3.98
C PHE A 6 2.79 0.79 5.16
N LYS A 7 2.36 1.15 6.38
CA LYS A 7 3.09 0.86 7.63
C LYS A 7 3.09 -0.62 7.97
N LEU A 8 1.97 -1.32 7.76
CA LEU A 8 1.81 -2.74 8.05
C LEU A 8 2.41 -3.63 6.95
N TYR A 9 2.26 -3.21 5.69
CA TYR A 9 2.50 -4.01 4.50
C TYR A 9 3.87 -4.72 4.41
N PRO A 10 5.01 -4.09 4.77
CA PRO A 10 6.32 -4.77 4.70
C PRO A 10 6.47 -5.98 5.63
N THR A 11 5.69 -6.04 6.71
CA THR A 11 5.80 -7.09 7.74
C THR A 11 4.54 -7.94 7.87
N ALA A 12 3.52 -7.65 7.06
CA ALA A 12 2.22 -8.30 7.15
C ALA A 12 2.27 -9.73 6.63
N THR A 13 1.63 -10.64 7.36
CA THR A 13 1.27 -11.96 6.84
C THR A 13 0.14 -11.86 5.81
N GLU A 14 -0.01 -12.86 4.94
CA GLU A 14 -1.15 -12.94 4.00
C GLU A 14 -2.50 -12.81 4.71
N LYS A 15 -2.61 -13.40 5.92
CA LYS A 15 -3.81 -13.34 6.75
C LYS A 15 -4.13 -11.90 7.21
N GLU A 16 -3.12 -11.12 7.58
CA GLU A 16 -3.28 -9.72 7.95
C GLU A 16 -3.59 -8.86 6.71
N LEU A 17 -2.99 -9.17 5.56
CA LEU A 17 -3.26 -8.49 4.31
C LEU A 17 -4.67 -8.72 3.79
N ALA A 18 -5.29 -9.88 4.03
CA ALA A 18 -6.65 -10.19 3.58
C ALA A 18 -7.73 -9.21 4.09
N TYR A 19 -7.43 -8.44 5.15
CA TYR A 19 -8.30 -7.36 5.61
C TYR A 19 -8.25 -6.11 4.71
N TYR A 20 -7.08 -5.83 4.14
CA TYR A 20 -6.79 -4.61 3.36
C TYR A 20 -6.78 -4.83 1.85
N VAL A 21 -6.47 -6.05 1.39
CA VAL A 21 -6.24 -6.42 -0.02
C VAL A 21 -7.20 -7.53 -0.38
N LYS A 22 -8.00 -7.32 -1.43
CA LYS A 22 -8.90 -8.32 -1.97
C LYS A 22 -8.12 -9.31 -2.85
N ASP A 23 -8.42 -10.61 -2.71
CA ASP A 23 -7.94 -11.69 -3.57
C ASP A 23 -6.42 -11.73 -3.83
N GLY A 24 -5.62 -11.15 -2.92
CA GLY A 24 -4.16 -11.15 -3.03
C GLY A 24 -3.59 -10.34 -4.21
N VAL A 25 -4.34 -9.36 -4.74
CA VAL A 25 -3.91 -8.52 -5.89
C VAL A 25 -2.58 -7.79 -5.65
N LEU A 26 -2.23 -7.60 -4.38
CA LEU A 26 -0.95 -7.03 -3.95
C LEU A 26 -0.14 -8.09 -3.19
N ALA A 27 0.93 -8.59 -3.81
CA ALA A 27 1.83 -9.55 -3.16
C ALA A 27 2.60 -8.90 -2.00
N PRO A 28 3.00 -9.63 -0.94
CA PRO A 28 3.84 -9.07 0.12
C PRO A 28 5.16 -8.51 -0.44
N VAL A 29 5.63 -7.39 0.10
CA VAL A 29 6.97 -6.88 -0.21
C VAL A 29 8.00 -7.69 0.58
N SER A 30 9.04 -8.16 -0.10
CA SER A 30 10.18 -8.79 0.56
C SER A 30 11.23 -7.74 0.95
N GLY A 31 11.54 -7.64 2.24
CA GLY A 31 12.58 -6.76 2.75
C GLY A 31 12.33 -6.30 4.19
N ASP A 32 13.39 -5.86 4.85
CA ASP A 32 13.29 -5.26 6.18
C ASP A 32 13.12 -3.75 6.02
N TYR A 33 11.90 -3.35 5.66
CA TYR A 33 11.55 -1.97 5.35
C TYR A 33 10.72 -1.33 6.46
N VAL A 34 11.04 -0.07 6.76
CA VAL A 34 10.25 0.78 7.65
C VAL A 34 9.57 1.87 6.82
N PHE A 35 8.25 1.97 6.92
CA PHE A 35 7.49 3.03 6.26
C PHE A 35 7.98 4.41 6.71
N SER A 36 8.26 5.28 5.74
CA SER A 36 8.63 6.68 5.99
C SER A 36 7.47 7.62 5.66
N GLU A 37 7.02 7.63 4.40
CA GLU A 37 5.96 8.55 3.95
C GLU A 37 5.31 8.10 2.62
N LEU A 38 4.15 8.69 2.34
CA LEU A 38 3.57 8.70 1.00
C LEU A 38 4.07 9.95 0.27
N VAL A 39 4.54 9.78 -0.96
CA VAL A 39 5.07 10.83 -1.82
C VAL A 39 4.09 11.05 -2.97
N ASN A 40 3.61 12.29 -3.09
CA ASN A 40 2.73 12.78 -4.16
C ASN A 40 1.55 11.85 -4.49
N PRO A 41 0.71 11.46 -3.50
CA PRO A 41 -0.48 10.67 -3.80
C PRO A 41 -1.46 11.49 -4.66
N VAL A 42 -1.92 10.90 -5.76
CA VAL A 42 -2.95 11.45 -6.63
C VAL A 42 -4.18 10.55 -6.56
N PHE A 43 -5.34 11.15 -6.29
CA PHE A 43 -6.60 10.44 -6.13
C PHE A 43 -7.57 10.84 -7.25
N THR A 44 -8.09 9.86 -7.98
CA THR A 44 -9.04 10.09 -9.06
C THR A 44 -10.27 9.21 -8.84
N LYS A 45 -11.45 9.83 -8.81
CA LYS A 45 -12.71 9.09 -8.70
C LYS A 45 -12.96 8.33 -10.01
N ASP A 46 -13.32 7.04 -9.90
CA ASP A 46 -13.64 6.17 -11.03
C ASP A 46 -14.90 5.35 -10.69
N GLY A 47 -16.07 5.88 -11.07
CA GLY A 47 -17.36 5.35 -10.63
C GLY A 47 -17.50 5.37 -9.11
N ASP A 48 -17.69 4.19 -8.52
CA ASP A 48 -17.74 3.97 -7.06
C ASP A 48 -16.37 3.70 -6.45
N ASN A 49 -15.33 3.57 -7.27
CA ASN A 49 -13.95 3.34 -6.88
C ASN A 49 -13.13 4.63 -6.81
N LEU A 50 -11.97 4.52 -6.20
CA LEU A 50 -10.95 5.56 -6.17
C LEU A 50 -9.64 5.00 -6.72
N LYS A 51 -9.23 5.47 -7.90
CA LYS A 51 -7.89 5.19 -8.42
C LYS A 51 -6.86 6.05 -7.69
N VAL A 52 -5.75 5.44 -7.32
CA VAL A 52 -4.66 6.05 -6.56
C VAL A 52 -3.35 5.79 -7.28
N SER A 53 -2.66 6.85 -7.65
CA SER A 53 -1.24 6.82 -8.04
C SER A 53 -0.44 7.34 -6.86
N VAL A 54 0.46 6.55 -6.29
CA VAL A 54 1.26 6.97 -5.13
C VAL A 54 2.65 6.37 -5.16
N SER A 55 3.65 7.17 -4.77
CA SER A 55 4.97 6.67 -4.43
C SER A 55 5.07 6.48 -2.92
N VAL A 56 5.64 5.37 -2.47
CA VAL A 56 5.84 5.09 -1.04
C VAL A 56 7.33 5.06 -0.76
N LYS A 57 7.74 5.86 0.21
CA LYS A 57 9.12 5.90 0.67
C LYS A 57 9.28 4.96 1.86
N TYR A 58 10.25 4.07 1.73
CA TYR A 58 10.70 3.14 2.76
C TYR A 58 12.16 3.41 3.13
N LEU A 59 12.51 3.18 4.39
CA LEU A 59 13.89 3.03 4.82
C LEU A 59 14.22 1.53 4.88
N ASP A 60 15.24 1.11 4.14
CA ASP A 60 15.80 -0.23 4.28
C ASP A 60 16.66 -0.29 5.54
N ASN A 61 16.24 -1.10 6.51
CA ASN A 61 16.95 -1.24 7.78
C ASN A 61 18.34 -1.86 7.63
N LYS A 62 18.59 -2.65 6.58
CA LYS A 62 19.89 -3.30 6.34
C LYS A 62 20.88 -2.33 5.72
N SER A 63 20.50 -1.70 4.61
CA SER A 63 21.39 -0.79 3.86
C SER A 63 21.39 0.64 4.37
N LYS A 64 20.40 1.03 5.18
CA LYS A 64 20.10 2.42 5.60
C LYS A 64 19.77 3.35 4.44
N MET A 65 19.50 2.80 3.25
CA MET A 65 19.13 3.57 2.08
C MET A 65 17.62 3.80 2.02
N THR A 66 17.25 4.90 1.37
CA THR A 66 15.86 5.16 1.01
C THR A 66 15.49 4.33 -0.22
N GLN A 67 14.44 3.53 -0.11
CA GLN A 67 13.80 2.83 -1.22
C GLN A 67 12.48 3.52 -1.55
N ILE A 68 12.21 3.75 -2.83
CA ILE A 68 10.95 4.34 -3.30
C ILE A 68 10.25 3.32 -4.20
N SER A 69 9.02 2.96 -3.84
CA SER A 69 8.18 2.04 -4.62
C SER A 69 6.94 2.77 -5.12
N GLN A 70 6.62 2.65 -6.40
CA GLN A 70 5.45 3.27 -7.03
C GLN A 70 4.31 2.25 -7.11
N TYR A 71 3.08 2.72 -6.85
CA TYR A 71 1.88 1.92 -6.92
C TYR A 71 0.78 2.66 -7.66
N GLU A 72 0.10 1.93 -8.53
CA GLU A 72 -1.22 2.26 -9.06
C GLU A 72 -2.19 1.30 -8.37
N LEU A 73 -3.15 1.85 -7.62
CA LEU A 73 -4.12 1.08 -6.85
C LEU A 73 -5.54 1.50 -7.23
N MET A 74 -6.47 0.57 -7.13
CA MET A 74 -7.89 0.84 -7.10
C MET A 74 -8.42 0.53 -5.71
N LEU A 75 -9.02 1.53 -5.07
CA LEU A 75 -9.67 1.38 -3.77
C LEU A 75 -11.19 1.31 -3.94
N HIS A 76 -11.80 0.38 -3.23
CA HIS A 76 -13.25 0.30 -3.08
C HIS A 76 -13.64 0.49 -1.62
N LYS A 77 -14.76 1.18 -1.38
CA LYS A 77 -15.30 1.39 -0.03
C LYS A 77 -16.69 0.77 0.08
N ASP A 78 -16.73 -0.42 0.67
CA ASP A 78 -17.94 -0.99 1.26
C ASP A 78 -18.07 -0.45 2.70
N ASP A 79 -18.05 -1.33 3.71
CA ASP A 79 -17.96 -0.95 5.12
C ASP A 79 -16.56 -0.39 5.47
N ASN A 80 -15.51 -0.92 4.85
CA ASN A 80 -14.12 -0.52 5.02
C ASN A 80 -13.46 -0.33 3.65
N TRP A 81 -12.42 0.51 3.60
CA TRP A 81 -11.59 0.66 2.41
C TRP A 81 -10.78 -0.62 2.17
N LYS A 82 -10.71 -1.06 0.90
CA LYS A 82 -9.84 -2.15 0.46
C LYS A 82 -9.17 -1.83 -0.87
N ILE A 83 -7.98 -2.37 -1.07
CA ILE A 83 -7.30 -2.42 -2.36
C ILE A 83 -7.91 -3.58 -3.14
N VAL A 84 -8.47 -3.29 -4.30
CA VAL A 84 -9.15 -4.26 -5.16
C VAL A 84 -8.45 -4.47 -6.51
N GLU A 85 -7.54 -3.58 -6.88
CA GLU A 85 -6.63 -3.68 -8.03
C GLU A 85 -5.35 -2.90 -7.74
#